data_AF-A0AAD7FHY8-F1
#
_entry.id   AF-A0AAD7FHY8-F1
#
_cell.length_a   1.000
_cell.length_b   1.000
_cell.length_c   1.000
_cell.angle_alpha   90.00
_cell.angle_beta   90.00
_cell.angle_gamma   90.00
#
_symmetry.space_group_name_H-M   'P 1'
#
loop_
_entity.id
_entity.type
_entity.pdbx_description
1 polymer ?
#
loop_
_entity_poly.entity_id
_entity_poly.type
_entity_poly.pdbx_seq_one_letter_code
_entity_poly.pdbx_strand_id
1 'polypeptide(L)'
;MAFSPVGRTKVAVHVFLLLVNVVVLALSTRVNLYQEFFFVADRFPFILSIITLVLLGLMTLVDFVSNSSYTGRPQFEIGVFSVLSIFWLAFNAFSSSRWGSAPLNCGVIPRDYPDTIQWCQELSALRIMVWIEWLIFFFTTIMTLRYTISQSNGGNKHIFQMPLSRYTPRADHVNGNYPFSSNAFEQYGKMN
;
A
#
# COMPACT_ATOMS: atom_id res chain seq x y z
N MET A 1 19.13 -6.13 12.88
CA MET A 1 19.50 -5.58 11.55
C MET A 1 19.06 -4.14 11.51
N ALA A 2 19.94 -3.19 11.18
CA ALA A 2 19.59 -1.77 11.18
C ALA A 2 18.93 -1.38 9.85
N PHE A 3 17.71 -0.84 9.89
CA PHE A 3 17.07 -0.23 8.72
C PHE A 3 17.79 1.05 8.32
N SER A 4 17.94 1.27 7.01
CA SER A 4 18.42 2.54 6.49
C SER A 4 17.42 3.67 6.83
N PRO A 5 17.82 4.94 6.87
CA PRO A 5 16.89 6.05 7.11
C PRO A 5 15.70 6.04 6.14
N VAL A 6 15.95 5.74 4.86
CA VAL A 6 14.91 5.60 3.83
C VAL A 6 14.02 4.39 4.12
N GLY A 7 14.62 3.27 4.53
CA GLY A 7 13.89 2.06 4.93
C GLY A 7 12.95 2.29 6.11
N ARG A 8 13.36 3.09 7.11
CA ARG A 8 12.49 3.45 8.24
C ARG A 8 11.29 4.27 7.78
N THR A 9 11.49 5.26 6.92
CA THR A 9 10.39 6.06 6.35
C THR A 9 9.44 5.18 5.54
N LYS A 10 9.99 4.29 4.71
CA LYS A 10 9.20 3.32 3.92
C LYS A 10 8.31 2.47 4.84
N VAL A 11 8.90 1.82 5.85
CA VAL A 11 8.18 0.96 6.80
C VAL A 11 7.11 1.76 7.55
N ALA A 12 7.42 2.99 7.98
CA ALA A 12 6.44 3.87 8.62
C ALA A 12 5.24 4.16 7.70
N VAL A 13 5.48 4.45 6.42
CA VAL A 13 4.41 4.65 5.43
C VAL A 13 3.58 3.39 5.21
N HIS A 14 4.20 2.21 5.16
CA HIS A 14 3.47 0.94 5.00
C HIS A 14 2.59 0.61 6.21
N VAL A 15 3.12 0.83 7.42
CA VAL A 15 2.34 0.65 8.67
C VAL A 15 1.19 1.66 8.74
N PHE A 16 1.43 2.91 8.33
CA PHE A 16 0.38 3.92 8.27
C PHE A 16 -0.71 3.56 7.26
N LEU A 17 -0.33 3.10 6.05
CA LEU A 17 -1.26 2.58 5.04
C LEU A 17 -2.08 1.40 5.58
N LEU A 18 -1.44 0.44 6.26
CA LEU A 18 -2.14 -0.68 6.89
C LEU A 18 -3.19 -0.22 7.91
N LEU A 19 -2.84 0.76 8.76
CA LEU A 19 -3.79 1.32 9.73
C LEU A 19 -4.99 1.99 9.06
N VAL A 20 -4.73 2.85 8.06
CA VAL A 20 -5.80 3.54 7.30
C VAL A 20 -6.70 2.51 6.61
N ASN A 21 -6.11 1.51 5.95
CA ASN A 21 -6.84 0.44 5.27
C ASN A 21 -7.70 -0.40 6.24
N VAL A 22 -7.22 -0.67 7.47
CA VAL A 22 -8.03 -1.34 8.50
C VAL A 22 -9.23 -0.49 8.93
N VAL A 23 -9.06 0.83 9.03
CA VAL A 23 -10.18 1.75 9.32
C VAL A 23 -11.20 1.75 8.18
N VAL A 24 -10.74 1.79 6.93
CA VAL A 24 -11.61 1.72 5.74
C VAL A 24 -12.32 0.36 5.65
N LEU A 25 -11.65 -0.74 5.97
CA LEU A 25 -12.24 -2.07 6.06
C LEU A 25 -13.34 -2.12 7.14
N ALA A 26 -13.08 -1.57 8.32
CA ALA A 26 -14.05 -1.55 9.41
C ALA A 26 -15.30 -0.71 9.07
N LEU A 27 -15.10 0.51 8.54
CA LEU A 27 -16.19 1.39 8.12
C LEU A 27 -17.01 0.77 6.97
N SER A 28 -16.34 0.21 5.96
CA SER A 28 -17.03 -0.44 4.84
C SER A 28 -17.80 -1.68 5.28
N THR A 29 -17.30 -2.45 6.26
CA THR A 29 -18.05 -3.57 6.85
C THR A 29 -19.35 -3.09 7.49
N ARG A 30 -19.32 -2.03 8.30
CA ARG A 30 -20.51 -1.52 8.97
C ARG A 30 -21.55 -0.94 8.00
N VAL A 31 -21.09 -0.14 7.04
CA VAL A 31 -21.96 0.43 6.00
C VAL A 31 -22.66 -0.67 5.19
N ASN A 32 -21.93 -1.72 4.82
CA ASN A 32 -22.50 -2.83 4.06
C ASN A 32 -23.44 -3.72 4.89
N LEU A 33 -23.19 -3.87 6.19
CA LEU A 33 -24.05 -4.65 7.09
C LEU A 33 -25.46 -4.03 7.19
N TYR A 34 -25.54 -2.69 7.24
CA TYR A 34 -26.83 -1.98 7.25
C TYR A 34 -27.65 -2.20 5.97
N GLN A 35 -26.98 -2.38 4.82
CA GLN A 35 -27.62 -2.60 3.53
C GLN A 35 -27.80 -4.10 3.20
N GLU A 36 -27.53 -5.00 4.15
CA GLU A 36 -27.49 -6.45 3.95
C GLU A 36 -26.65 -6.88 2.72
N PHE A 37 -25.59 -6.12 2.45
CA PHE A 37 -24.73 -6.25 1.27
C PHE A 37 -25.47 -6.17 -0.07
N PHE A 38 -26.70 -5.66 -0.16
CA PHE A 38 -27.52 -5.75 -1.37
C PHE A 38 -26.88 -5.10 -2.61
N PHE A 39 -26.16 -4.00 -2.45
CA PHE A 39 -25.56 -3.26 -3.55
C PHE A 39 -24.10 -3.63 -3.80
N VAL A 40 -23.80 -4.18 -4.98
CA VAL A 40 -22.43 -4.53 -5.39
C VAL A 40 -21.48 -3.31 -5.36
N ALA A 41 -22.00 -2.12 -5.64
CA ALA A 41 -21.23 -0.86 -5.65
C ALA A 41 -20.61 -0.50 -4.29
N ASP A 42 -21.29 -0.82 -3.20
CA ASP A 42 -20.84 -0.51 -1.84
C ASP A 42 -19.86 -1.57 -1.31
N ARG A 43 -19.76 -2.72 -2.00
CA ARG A 43 -18.80 -3.80 -1.71
C ARG A 43 -17.39 -3.52 -2.24
N PHE A 44 -17.21 -2.57 -3.18
CA PHE A 44 -15.90 -2.32 -3.77
C PHE A 44 -14.85 -1.87 -2.74
N PRO A 45 -15.09 -0.85 -1.89
CA PRO A 45 -14.11 -0.46 -0.88
C PRO A 45 -13.80 -1.60 0.08
N PHE A 46 -14.80 -2.42 0.44
CA PHE A 46 -14.62 -3.58 1.30
C PHE A 46 -13.68 -4.63 0.69
N ILE A 47 -13.97 -5.07 -0.55
CA ILE A 47 -13.16 -6.08 -1.24
C ILE A 47 -11.75 -5.56 -1.52
N LEU A 48 -11.63 -4.31 -2.00
CA LEU A 48 -10.32 -3.69 -2.24
C LEU A 48 -9.51 -3.56 -0.96
N SER A 49 -10.15 -3.25 0.18
CA SER A 49 -9.44 -3.16 1.46
C SER A 49 -8.90 -4.51 1.90
N ILE A 50 -9.63 -5.61 1.67
CA ILE A 50 -9.15 -6.97 1.96
C ILE A 50 -7.95 -7.32 1.07
N ILE A 51 -8.05 -7.10 -0.24
CA ILE A 51 -6.96 -7.36 -1.19
C ILE A 51 -5.73 -6.54 -0.80
N THR A 52 -5.94 -5.26 -0.51
CA THR A 52 -4.90 -4.33 -0.07
C THR A 52 -4.25 -4.78 1.23
N LEU A 53 -5.04 -5.23 2.21
CA LEU A 53 -4.56 -5.73 3.50
C LEU A 53 -3.66 -6.94 3.33
N VAL A 54 -4.09 -7.91 2.52
CA VAL A 54 -3.34 -9.13 2.25
C VAL A 54 -2.05 -8.80 1.49
N LEU A 55 -2.12 -8.01 0.43
CA LEU A 55 -0.94 -7.64 -0.36
C LEU A 55 0.07 -6.83 0.46
N LEU A 56 -0.36 -5.75 1.12
CA LEU A 56 0.51 -4.95 1.98
C LEU A 56 1.05 -5.77 3.16
N GLY A 57 0.21 -6.59 3.78
CA GLY A 57 0.59 -7.45 4.90
C GLY A 57 1.68 -8.44 4.50
N LEU A 58 1.51 -9.14 3.36
CA LEU A 58 2.50 -10.06 2.83
C LEU A 58 3.79 -9.34 2.41
N MET A 59 3.69 -8.21 1.70
CA MET A 59 4.88 -7.43 1.30
C MET A 59 5.68 -6.97 2.53
N THR A 60 4.99 -6.45 3.54
CA THR A 60 5.60 -5.98 4.78
C THR A 60 6.21 -7.12 5.57
N LEU A 61 5.48 -8.23 5.76
CA LEU A 61 5.95 -9.41 6.48
C LEU A 61 7.19 -10.02 5.82
N VAL A 62 7.18 -10.19 4.50
CA VAL A 62 8.32 -10.77 3.77
C VAL A 62 9.53 -9.83 3.83
N ASP A 63 9.35 -8.50 3.80
CA ASP A 63 10.45 -7.53 3.95
C ASP A 63 11.08 -7.59 5.36
N PHE A 64 10.29 -7.91 6.39
CA PHE A 64 10.79 -8.13 7.75
C PHE A 64 11.51 -9.46 7.93
N VAL A 65 10.97 -10.55 7.37
CA VAL A 65 11.50 -11.91 7.57
C VAL A 65 12.68 -12.21 6.65
N SER A 66 12.65 -11.74 5.40
CA SER A 66 13.67 -12.07 4.39
C SER A 66 14.75 -11.01 4.27
N ASN A 67 16.00 -11.49 4.12
CA ASN A 67 17.13 -10.61 3.86
C ASN A 67 17.23 -10.08 2.43
N SER A 68 16.66 -10.84 1.50
CA SER A 68 16.63 -10.54 0.08
C SER A 68 15.21 -10.81 -0.41
N SER A 69 14.30 -9.92 -0.05
CA SER A 69 12.93 -10.00 -0.55
C SER A 69 12.83 -9.42 -1.95
N TYR A 70 12.26 -10.18 -2.89
CA TYR A 70 11.87 -9.64 -4.19
C TYR A 70 10.74 -8.61 -4.05
N THR A 71 9.81 -8.81 -3.10
CA THR A 71 8.69 -7.90 -2.88
C THR A 71 9.12 -6.54 -2.34
N GLY A 72 10.30 -6.46 -1.72
CA GLY A 72 10.87 -5.22 -1.21
C GLY A 72 11.62 -4.39 -2.26
N ARG A 73 11.75 -4.90 -3.50
CA ARG A 73 12.44 -4.20 -4.59
C ARG A 73 11.56 -3.07 -5.14
N PRO A 74 12.16 -1.92 -5.51
CA PRO A 74 11.40 -0.75 -5.97
C PRO A 74 10.50 -1.05 -7.18
N GLN A 75 10.93 -1.90 -8.11
CA GLN A 75 10.16 -2.24 -9.31
C GLN A 75 8.84 -2.92 -8.97
N PHE A 76 8.87 -3.87 -8.02
CA PHE A 76 7.70 -4.60 -7.58
C PHE A 76 6.76 -3.68 -6.80
N GLU A 77 7.29 -2.89 -5.87
CA GLU A 77 6.49 -1.95 -5.06
C GLU A 77 5.81 -0.89 -5.92
N ILE A 78 6.55 -0.28 -6.85
CA ILE A 78 5.98 0.70 -7.80
C ILE A 78 4.87 0.04 -8.62
N GLY A 79 5.07 -1.18 -9.11
CA GLY A 79 4.05 -1.93 -9.85
C GLY A 79 2.78 -2.15 -9.03
N VAL A 80 2.91 -2.73 -7.84
CA VAL A 80 1.77 -3.03 -6.96
C VAL A 80 1.04 -1.76 -6.53
N PHE A 81 1.75 -0.72 -6.07
CA PHE A 81 1.11 0.53 -5.66
C PHE A 81 0.50 1.31 -6.82
N SER A 82 1.08 1.26 -8.02
CA SER A 82 0.46 1.85 -9.21
C SER A 82 -0.87 1.18 -9.54
N VAL A 83 -0.89 -0.16 -9.56
CA VAL A 83 -2.11 -0.93 -9.85
C VAL A 83 -3.18 -0.70 -8.78
N LEU A 84 -2.81 -0.79 -7.50
CA LEU A 84 -3.74 -0.49 -6.40
C LEU A 84 -4.25 0.95 -6.47
N SER A 85 -3.39 1.93 -6.76
CA SER A 85 -3.78 3.34 -6.90
C SER A 85 -4.78 3.56 -8.03
N ILE A 86 -4.66 2.85 -9.16
CA ILE A 86 -5.60 2.94 -10.29
C ILE A 86 -6.95 2.33 -9.89
N PHE A 87 -6.95 1.14 -9.28
CA PHE A 87 -8.18 0.49 -8.85
C PHE A 87 -8.91 1.31 -7.78
N TRP A 88 -8.19 1.77 -6.76
CA TRP A 88 -8.73 2.67 -5.76
C TRP A 88 -9.34 3.92 -6.43
N LEU A 89 -8.63 4.60 -7.33
CA LEU A 89 -9.20 5.75 -8.03
C LEU A 89 -10.51 5.43 -8.76
N ALA A 90 -10.51 4.37 -9.57
CA ALA A 90 -11.65 4.00 -10.43
C ALA A 90 -12.88 3.64 -9.60
N PHE A 91 -12.72 2.77 -8.60
CA PHE A 91 -13.83 2.33 -7.76
C PHE A 91 -14.29 3.42 -6.79
N ASN A 92 -13.38 4.26 -6.29
CA ASN A 92 -13.73 5.39 -5.43
C ASN A 92 -14.55 6.44 -6.17
N ALA A 93 -14.20 6.71 -7.43
CA ALA A 93 -14.96 7.60 -8.29
C ALA A 93 -16.37 7.04 -8.56
N PHE A 94 -16.46 5.73 -8.84
CA PHE A 94 -17.75 5.05 -9.05
C PHE A 94 -18.64 5.08 -7.81
N SER A 95 -18.12 4.65 -6.65
CA SER A 95 -18.86 4.66 -5.38
C SER A 95 -19.24 6.08 -4.95
N SER A 96 -18.33 7.06 -5.11
CA SER A 96 -18.62 8.48 -4.78
C SER A 96 -19.73 9.07 -5.64
N SER A 97 -19.81 8.72 -6.93
CA SER A 97 -20.90 9.14 -7.82
C SER A 97 -22.24 8.63 -7.31
N ARG A 98 -22.31 7.35 -6.91
CA ARG A 98 -23.51 6.73 -6.34
C ARG A 98 -23.93 7.37 -5.02
N TRP A 99 -22.98 7.63 -4.14
CA TRP A 99 -23.21 8.30 -2.86
C TRP A 99 -23.60 9.78 -3.01
N GLY A 100 -23.44 10.37 -4.20
CA GLY A 100 -23.92 11.72 -4.50
C GLY A 100 -25.43 11.89 -4.35
N SER A 101 -26.19 10.79 -4.45
CA SER A 101 -27.64 10.79 -4.21
C SER A 101 -28.04 10.62 -2.74
N ALA A 102 -27.11 10.24 -1.86
CA ALA A 102 -27.38 10.09 -0.43
C ALA A 102 -27.26 11.46 0.28
N PRO A 103 -28.21 11.83 1.16
CA PRO A 103 -28.12 13.07 1.90
C PRO A 103 -26.96 12.99 2.90
N LEU A 104 -25.83 13.61 2.59
CA LEU A 104 -24.66 13.67 3.48
C LEU A 104 -24.90 14.58 4.70
N ASN A 105 -25.98 15.37 4.69
CA ASN A 105 -26.40 16.14 5.85
C ASN A 105 -27.23 15.25 6.78
N CYS A 106 -26.54 14.45 7.60
CA CYS A 106 -27.17 13.54 8.55
C CYS A 106 -28.02 14.25 9.61
N GLY A 107 -27.86 15.58 9.78
CA GLY A 107 -28.66 16.39 10.71
C GLY A 107 -30.11 16.63 10.27
N VAL A 108 -30.45 16.34 9.00
CA VAL A 108 -31.82 16.45 8.48
C VAL A 108 -32.66 15.21 8.83
N ILE A 109 -32.02 14.10 9.20
CA ILE A 109 -32.71 12.85 9.51
C ILE A 109 -33.41 13.00 10.88
N PRO A 110 -34.72 12.69 11.00
CA PRO A 110 -35.42 12.74 12.27
C PRO A 110 -34.77 11.86 13.33
N ARG A 111 -34.76 12.31 14.59
CA ARG A 111 -34.12 11.60 15.71
C ARG A 111 -34.71 10.23 16.03
N ASP A 112 -35.89 9.93 15.50
CA ASP A 112 -36.58 8.64 15.67
C ASP A 112 -35.89 7.49 14.90
N TYR A 113 -34.91 7.80 14.03
CA TYR A 113 -34.18 6.82 13.22
C TYR A 113 -32.68 6.82 13.55
N PRO A 114 -32.27 6.36 14.75
CA PRO A 114 -30.88 6.41 15.19
C PRO A 114 -29.94 5.60 14.29
N ASP A 115 -30.39 4.44 13.79
CA ASP A 115 -29.58 3.57 12.93
C ASP A 115 -29.26 4.25 11.58
N THR A 116 -30.24 4.95 10.99
CA THR A 116 -30.04 5.70 9.74
C THR A 116 -29.08 6.87 9.93
N ILE A 117 -29.14 7.55 11.08
CA ILE A 117 -28.20 8.64 11.43
C ILE A 117 -26.79 8.08 11.53
N GLN A 118 -26.61 6.96 12.25
CA GLN A 118 -25.31 6.33 12.39
C GLN A 118 -24.76 5.86 11.04
N TRP A 119 -25.58 5.18 10.23
CA TRP A 119 -25.20 4.77 8.87
C TRP A 119 -24.76 5.95 8.01
N CYS A 120 -25.48 7.07 8.06
CA CYS A 120 -25.12 8.29 7.31
C CYS A 120 -23.77 8.86 7.75
N GLN A 121 -23.49 8.88 9.06
CA GLN A 121 -22.20 9.35 9.60
C GLN A 121 -21.06 8.43 9.17
N GLU A 122 -21.25 7.11 9.26
CA GLU A 122 -20.25 6.12 8.86
C GLU A 122 -20.00 6.15 7.34
N LEU A 123 -21.04 6.36 6.52
CA LEU A 123 -20.90 6.51 5.07
C LEU A 123 -20.11 7.78 4.69
N SER A 124 -20.37 8.90 5.37
CA SER A 124 -19.62 10.15 5.16
C SER A 124 -18.14 9.98 5.54
N ALA A 125 -17.88 9.33 6.69
CA ALA A 125 -16.52 9.01 7.12
C ALA A 125 -15.81 8.07 6.13
N LEU A 126 -16.49 7.02 5.68
CA LEU A 126 -15.96 6.07 4.70
C LEU A 126 -15.56 6.79 3.41
N ARG A 127 -16.44 7.66 2.90
CA ARG A 127 -16.17 8.42 1.67
C ARG A 127 -14.86 9.21 1.77
N ILE A 128 -14.64 9.92 2.87
CA ILE A 128 -13.42 10.73 3.05
C ILE A 128 -12.20 9.82 3.21
N MET A 129 -12.28 8.79 4.05
CA MET A 129 -11.17 7.89 4.33
C MET A 129 -10.67 7.15 3.09
N VAL A 130 -11.59 6.72 2.23
CA VAL A 130 -11.29 6.05 0.97
C VAL A 130 -10.50 6.95 -0.01
N TRP A 131 -10.81 8.25 -0.05
CA TRP A 131 -10.03 9.22 -0.83
C TRP A 131 -8.66 9.51 -0.21
N ILE A 132 -8.58 9.58 1.13
CA ILE A 132 -7.30 9.72 1.85
C ILE A 132 -6.40 8.53 1.56
N GLU A 133 -6.92 7.31 1.63
CA GLU A 133 -6.18 6.09 1.33
C GLU A 133 -5.61 6.10 -0.10
N TRP A 134 -6.45 6.46 -1.09
CA TRP A 134 -5.99 6.62 -2.46
C TRP A 134 -4.85 7.65 -2.59
N LEU A 135 -4.97 8.81 -1.93
CA LEU A 135 -3.91 9.82 -1.96
C LEU A 135 -2.60 9.28 -1.38
N ILE A 136 -2.65 8.51 -0.29
CA ILE A 136 -1.45 7.93 0.31
C ILE A 136 -0.80 6.92 -0.66
N PHE A 137 -1.57 6.05 -1.31
CA PHE A 137 -1.05 5.14 -2.34
C PHE A 137 -0.41 5.89 -3.51
N PHE A 138 -1.09 6.91 -4.02
CA PHE A 138 -0.63 7.71 -5.14
C PHE A 138 0.67 8.45 -4.81
N PHE A 139 0.72 9.15 -3.67
CA PHE A 139 1.92 9.84 -3.22
C PHE A 139 3.08 8.88 -2.95
N THR A 140 2.82 7.73 -2.32
CA THR A 140 3.84 6.71 -2.06
C THR A 140 4.43 6.18 -3.36
N THR A 141 3.58 5.93 -4.36
CA THR A 141 4.01 5.52 -5.72
C THR A 141 4.90 6.58 -6.35
N ILE A 142 4.47 7.85 -6.38
CA ILE A 142 5.23 8.95 -6.99
C ILE A 142 6.57 9.16 -6.28
N MET A 143 6.57 9.17 -4.94
CA MET A 143 7.80 9.40 -4.17
C MET A 143 8.78 8.26 -4.36
N THR A 144 8.31 7.01 -4.37
CA THR A 144 9.15 5.83 -4.62
C THR A 144 9.72 5.85 -6.03
N LEU A 145 8.89 6.20 -7.03
CA LEU A 145 9.33 6.33 -8.42
C LEU A 145 10.37 7.43 -8.58
N ARG A 146 10.09 8.64 -8.07
CA ARG A 146 11.02 9.78 -8.12
C ARG A 146 12.34 9.46 -7.43
N TYR A 147 12.28 8.85 -6.25
CA TYR A 147 13.47 8.42 -5.53
C TYR A 147 14.29 7.42 -6.34
N THR A 148 13.63 6.42 -6.92
CA THR A 148 14.30 5.37 -7.70
C THR A 148 14.96 5.92 -8.97
N ILE A 149 14.27 6.81 -9.69
CA ILE A 149 14.81 7.49 -10.88
C ILE A 149 16.00 8.39 -10.49
N SER A 150 15.87 9.16 -9.41
CA SER A 150 16.94 10.03 -8.93
C SER A 150 18.21 9.26 -8.60
N GLN A 151 18.09 8.13 -7.91
CA GLN A 151 19.24 7.26 -7.60
C GLN A 151 19.83 6.59 -8.84
N SER A 152 18.98 6.13 -9.77
CA SER A 152 19.42 5.57 -11.04
C SER A 152 20.22 6.58 -11.88
N ASN A 153 19.74 7.83 -11.96
CA ASN A 153 20.43 8.91 -12.67
C ASN A 153 21.75 9.33 -11.98
N GLY A 154 21.85 9.12 -10.66
CA GLY A 154 23.08 9.33 -9.89
C GLY A 154 24.13 8.21 -10.04
N GLY A 155 23.90 7.22 -10.90
CA GLY A 155 24.84 6.10 -11.13
C GLY A 155 24.63 4.89 -10.23
N ASN A 156 23.72 4.95 -9.25
CA ASN A 156 23.44 3.88 -8.31
C ASN A 156 22.49 2.82 -8.90
N LYS A 157 22.95 2.08 -9.91
CA LYS A 157 22.13 1.08 -10.64
C LYS A 157 21.72 -0.12 -9.79
N HIS A 158 22.44 -0.38 -8.69
CA HIS A 158 22.14 -1.47 -7.75
C HIS A 158 20.84 -1.28 -6.97
N ILE A 159 20.23 -0.09 -7.01
CA ILE A 159 18.91 0.18 -6.39
C ILE A 159 17.82 -0.81 -6.85
N PHE A 160 17.89 -1.28 -8.09
CA PHE A 160 16.90 -2.21 -8.64
C PHE A 160 17.11 -3.67 -8.20
N GLN A 161 18.30 -4.00 -7.69
CA GLN A 161 18.68 -5.37 -7.35
C GLN A 161 18.42 -5.71 -5.88
N MET A 162 18.26 -4.69 -5.03
CA MET A 162 18.13 -4.84 -3.58
C MET A 162 16.83 -4.23 -3.04
N PRO A 163 16.35 -4.66 -1.87
CA PRO A 163 15.17 -4.07 -1.26
C PRO A 163 15.45 -2.66 -0.73
N LEU A 164 14.48 -1.74 -0.92
CA LEU A 164 14.56 -0.34 -0.49
C LEU A 164 14.79 -0.18 1.02
N SER A 165 14.29 -1.12 1.82
CA SER A 165 14.42 -1.15 3.28
C SER A 165 15.90 -1.20 3.74
N ARG A 166 16.78 -1.71 2.88
CA ARG A 166 18.20 -1.94 3.16
C ARG A 166 19.11 -1.15 2.21
N TYR A 167 18.53 -0.35 1.33
CA TYR A 167 19.27 0.38 0.32
C TYR A 167 20.22 1.42 0.95
N THR A 168 21.47 1.38 0.48
CA THR A 168 22.52 2.33 0.85
C THR A 168 23.15 2.95 -0.41
N PRO A 169 22.97 4.26 -0.68
CA PRO A 169 23.33 4.90 -1.94
C PRO A 169 24.84 5.06 -2.22
N ARG A 170 25.73 4.50 -1.38
CA ARG A 170 27.20 4.63 -1.51
C ARG A 170 27.98 3.35 -1.21
N ALA A 171 27.33 2.18 -1.24
CA ALA A 171 28.01 0.91 -0.96
C ALA A 171 29.15 0.58 -1.97
N ASP A 172 29.13 1.18 -3.17
CA ASP A 172 30.04 0.84 -4.26
C ASP A 172 31.37 1.62 -4.27
N HIS A 173 31.58 2.60 -3.38
CA HIS A 173 32.78 3.44 -3.41
C HIS A 173 33.76 3.25 -2.25
N VAL A 174 33.44 2.45 -1.23
CA VAL A 174 34.25 2.41 0.01
C VAL A 174 35.33 1.34 0.01
N ASN A 175 35.32 0.31 -0.84
CA ASN A 175 36.48 -0.57 -1.02
C ASN A 175 36.35 -1.41 -2.28
N GLY A 176 37.27 -1.26 -3.23
CA GLY A 176 37.50 -2.20 -4.33
C GLY A 176 38.07 -3.54 -3.86
N ASN A 177 37.49 -4.10 -2.79
CA ASN A 177 37.85 -5.37 -2.17
C ASN A 177 36.58 -6.16 -1.82
N TYR A 178 35.58 -6.15 -2.72
CA TYR A 178 34.59 -7.21 -2.73
C TYR A 178 35.24 -8.42 -3.39
N PRO A 179 35.55 -9.52 -2.67
CA PRO A 179 35.78 -10.78 -3.33
C PRO A 179 34.45 -11.13 -3.98
N PHE A 180 34.37 -10.90 -5.29
CA PHE A 180 33.43 -11.60 -6.14
C PHE A 180 33.73 -13.08 -5.92
N SER A 181 33.04 -13.70 -4.96
CA SER A 181 33.10 -15.13 -4.74
C SER A 181 32.46 -15.76 -5.97
N SER A 182 33.30 -16.05 -6.95
CA SER A 182 33.02 -16.88 -8.12
C SER A 182 32.54 -18.29 -7.77
N ASN A 183 32.42 -18.62 -6.48
CA ASN A 183 32.23 -19.98 -5.99
C ASN A 183 30.75 -20.32 -5.75
N ALA A 184 29.82 -19.38 -5.93
CA ALA A 184 28.39 -19.68 -5.83
C ALA A 184 27.89 -20.62 -6.95
N PHE A 185 28.58 -20.68 -8.09
CA PHE A 185 28.29 -21.63 -9.17
C PHE A 185 29.08 -22.94 -9.07
N GLU A 186 30.23 -22.97 -8.38
CA GLU A 186 30.99 -24.22 -8.15
C GLU A 186 30.29 -25.17 -7.17
N GLN A 187 29.38 -24.67 -6.33
CA GLN A 187 28.69 -25.48 -5.33
C GLN A 187 27.58 -26.38 -5.91
N TYR A 188 27.16 -26.14 -7.17
CA TYR A 188 26.20 -27.00 -7.88
C TYR A 188 26.87 -28.01 -8.85
N GLY A 189 28.19 -27.98 -8.99
CA GLY A 189 28.94 -28.82 -9.95
C GLY A 189 29.53 -30.11 -9.40
N LYS A 190 29.32 -30.43 -8.11
CA LYS A 190 29.80 -31.68 -7.50
C LYS A 190 28.66 -32.47 -6.86
N MET A 191 27.84 -33.08 -7.71
CA MET A 191 27.09 -34.28 -7.34
C MET A 191 27.61 -35.40 -8.25
N ASN A 192 28.59 -36.14 -7.74
CA ASN A 192 28.92 -37.49 -8.22
C ASN A 192 28.05 -38.49 -7.45
#